data_AF-A0AAW6JPI0-F1
#
_entry.id   AF-A0AAW6JPI0-F1
#
_cell.length_a   1.000
_cell.length_b   1.000
_cell.length_c   1.000
_cell.angle_alpha   90.00
_cell.angle_beta   90.00
_cell.angle_gamma   90.00
#
_symmetry.space_group_name_H-M   'P 1'
#
loop_
_entity.id
_entity.type
_entity.pdbx_description
1 polymer ?
#
loop_
_entity_poly.entity_id
_entity_poly.type
_entity_poly.pdbx_seq_one_letter_code
_entity_poly.pdbx_strand_id
1 'polypeptide(L)' 'MLIPGGTFVMGSPLEELEHQDDESPRHIVTVQPFFIGKYRYPILWDGHPARLDTISRLFMPAPQEILGYFFIWKSLIPNF' A
#
# COMPACT_ATOMS: atom_id res chain seq x y z
N MET A 1 0.73 13.96 -6.39
CA MET A 1 -0.16 14.65 -5.43
C MET A 1 0.68 15.08 -4.26
N LEU A 2 0.57 16.35 -3.82
CA LEU A 2 1.29 16.84 -2.65
C LEU A 2 0.56 16.38 -1.38
N ILE A 3 1.28 15.74 -0.46
CA ILE A 3 0.81 15.38 0.87
C ILE A 3 1.51 16.29 1.87
N PRO A 4 0.76 17.01 2.73
CA PRO A 4 1.38 17.83 3.76
C PRO A 4 2.12 16.97 4.77
N GLY A 5 3.17 17.54 5.35
CA GLY A 5 3.88 16.90 6.46
C GLY A 5 2.98 16.81 7.70
N GLY A 6 3.34 15.91 8.61
CA GLY A 6 2.59 15.69 9.83
C GLY A 6 3.16 14.56 10.67
N THR A 7 2.51 14.33 11.80
CA THR A 7 2.85 13.28 12.75
C THR A 7 1.68 12.32 12.89
N PHE A 8 1.95 11.02 12.83
CA PHE A 8 0.94 9.97 12.93
C PHE A 8 1.52 8.73 13.61
N VAL A 9 0.65 7.82 14.04
CA VAL A 9 1.04 6.52 14.60
C VAL A 9 1.07 5.50 13.45
N MET A 10 2.20 4.84 13.26
CA MET A 10 2.39 3.76 12.29
C MET A 10 2.40 2.40 13.02
N GLY A 11 1.90 1.35 12.35
CA GLY A 11 1.71 0.00 12.90
C GLY A 11 0.27 -0.28 13.34
N SER A 12 -0.09 -1.55 13.47
CA SER A 12 -1.41 -2.02 13.90
C SER A 12 -1.44 -2.43 15.39
N PRO A 13 -2.60 -2.34 16.07
CA PRO A 13 -2.78 -2.89 17.42
C PRO A 13 -2.66 -4.43 17.40
N LEU A 14 -2.16 -4.99 18.49
CA LEU A 14 -1.97 -6.44 18.63
C LEU A 14 -3.31 -7.20 18.59
N GLU A 15 -4.40 -6.55 19.00
CA GLU A 15 -5.74 -7.12 19.03
C GLU A 15 -6.50 -6.97 17.70
N GLU A 16 -5.91 -6.36 16.68
CA GLU A 16 -6.53 -6.24 15.36
C GLU A 16 -6.55 -7.61 14.66
N LEU A 17 -7.66 -7.93 14.00
CA LEU A 17 -7.79 -9.18 13.26
C LEU A 17 -6.80 -9.18 12.09
N GLU A 18 -6.10 -10.29 11.88
CA GLU A 18 -5.02 -10.44 10.87
C GLU A 18 -3.74 -9.63 11.17
N HIS A 19 -3.54 -9.18 12.42
CA HIS A 19 -2.26 -8.60 12.85
C HIS A 19 -1.09 -9.57 12.61
N GLN A 20 -0.04 -9.06 11.98
CA GLN A 20 1.21 -9.76 11.75
C GLN A 20 2.32 -9.17 12.61
N ASP A 21 3.23 -10.01 13.09
CA ASP A 21 4.30 -9.61 14.02
C ASP A 21 5.20 -8.49 13.47
N ASP A 22 5.33 -8.36 12.15
CA ASP A 22 6.14 -7.33 11.48
C ASP A 22 5.45 -5.95 11.41
N GLU A 23 4.18 -5.85 11.80
CA GLU A 23 3.44 -4.59 11.92
C GLU A 23 3.61 -3.93 13.30
N SER A 24 4.25 -4.62 14.22
CA SER A 24 4.58 -4.18 15.57
C SER A 24 6.04 -3.70 15.70
N PRO A 25 6.35 -2.79 16.64
CA PRO A 25 5.42 -2.10 17.54
C PRO A 25 4.79 -0.87 16.88
N ARG A 26 3.65 -0.43 17.41
CA ARG A 26 3.10 0.88 17.07
C ARG A 26 4.02 1.99 17.54
N HIS A 27 4.40 2.91 16.65
CA HIS A 27 5.27 4.03 17.01
C HIS A 27 4.90 5.31 16.27
N ILE A 28 5.32 6.45 16.83
CA ILE A 28 5.06 7.76 16.25
C ILE A 28 6.06 8.01 15.11
N VAL A 29 5.54 8.46 13.97
CA VAL A 29 6.31 8.84 12.78
C VAL A 29 6.00 10.28 12.44
N THR A 30 7.04 11.08 12.16
CA THR A 30 6.90 12.45 11.66
C THR A 30 7.51 12.52 10.27
N VAL A 31 6.72 12.98 9.30
CA VAL A 31 7.15 13.12 7.91
C VAL A 31 7.07 14.57 7.47
N GLN A 32 8.03 14.98 6.65
CA GLN A 32 7.99 16.28 5.96
C GLN A 32 7.02 16.21 4.76
N PRO A 33 6.55 17.35 4.22
CA PRO A 33 5.73 17.35 3.02
C PRO A 33 6.41 16.60 1.87
N PHE A 34 5.66 15.77 1.16
CA PHE A 34 6.18 14.94 0.07
C PHE A 34 5.14 14.72 -1.03
N PHE A 35 5.59 14.24 -2.19
CA PHE A 35 4.70 13.90 -3.30
C PHE A 35 4.53 12.39 -3.43
N ILE A 36 3.29 11.92 -3.65
CA ILE A 36 3.00 10.51 -3.98
C ILE A 36 2.06 10.43 -5.20
N GLY A 37 2.17 9.33 -5.96
CA GLY A 37 1.26 9.02 -7.06
C GLY A 37 -0.17 8.78 -6.55
N LYS A 38 -1.18 9.29 -7.27
CA LYS A 38 -2.59 9.10 -6.90
C LYS A 38 -3.08 7.68 -7.16
N TYR A 39 -2.48 7.01 -8.14
CA TYR A 39 -2.85 5.67 -8.57
C TYR A 39 -1.62 4.77 -8.51
N ARG A 40 -1.82 3.51 -8.11
CA ARG A 40 -0.80 2.47 -8.25
C ARG A 40 -0.43 2.41 -9.73
N TYR A 41 0.86 2.50 -10.02
CA TYR A 41 1.32 2.26 -11.38
C TYR A 41 1.25 0.75 -11.64
N PRO A 42 0.54 0.29 -12.68
CA PRO A 42 0.49 -1.12 -13.00
C PRO A 42 1.87 -1.55 -13.54
N ILE A 43 2.62 -2.26 -12.71
CA ILE A 43 3.84 -2.96 -13.10
C ILE A 43 3.44 -4.43 -13.20
N LEU A 44 3.71 -5.06 -14.35
CA LEU A 44 3.51 -6.50 -14.49
C LEU A 44 4.58 -7.24 -13.68
N TRP A 45 4.29 -8.45 -13.22
CA TRP A 45 5.19 -9.27 -12.37
C TRP A 45 6.58 -9.52 -12.96
N ASP A 46 6.78 -9.24 -14.25
CA ASP A 46 8.04 -9.32 -14.98
C ASP A 46 8.79 -7.97 -15.10
N GLY A 47 8.32 -6.92 -14.43
CA GLY A 47 8.95 -5.60 -14.44
C GLY A 47 8.66 -4.77 -15.69
N HIS A 48 7.78 -5.23 -16.59
CA HIS A 48 7.36 -4.43 -17.72
C HIS A 48 6.29 -3.40 -17.31
N PRO A 49 6.40 -2.13 -17.76
CA PRO A 49 5.33 -1.16 -17.55
C PRO A 49 4.09 -1.68 -18.27
N ALA A 50 2.97 -1.84 -17.55
CA ALA A 50 1.71 -2.15 -18.21
C ALA A 50 1.38 -0.95 -19.11
N ARG A 51 1.49 -1.15 -20.42
CA ARG A 51 1.11 -0.15 -21.40
C ARG A 51 -0.36 0.12 -21.17
N LEU A 52 -0.68 1.33 -20.70
CA LEU A 52 -2.02 1.69 -20.27
C LEU A 52 -2.97 1.67 -21.47
N ASP A 53 -3.56 0.52 -21.76
CA ASP A 53 -4.63 0.35 -22.72
C ASP A 53 -5.99 0.37 -22.00
N THR A 54 -7.06 0.47 -22.78
CA THR A 54 -8.43 0.60 -22.25
C THR A 54 -8.83 -0.62 -21.40
N ILE A 55 -8.28 -1.80 -21.70
CA ILE A 55 -8.56 -3.05 -20.99
C ILE A 55 -7.86 -3.04 -19.62
N SER A 56 -6.60 -2.59 -19.54
CA SER A 56 -5.86 -2.47 -18.27
C SER A 56 -6.53 -1.51 -17.27
N ARG A 57 -7.24 -0.49 -17.75
CA ARG A 57 -8.04 0.41 -16.89
C ARG A 57 -9.24 -0.27 -16.24
N LEU A 58 -9.84 -1.27 -16.89
CA LEU A 58 -11.00 -2.00 -16.35
C LEU A 58 -10.64 -2.90 -15.16
N PHE A 59 -9.38 -3.33 -15.10
CA PHE A 59 -8.85 -4.20 -14.06
C PHE A 59 -8.16 -3.45 -12.91
N MET A 60 -8.19 -2.11 -12.90
CA MET A 60 -7.63 -1.34 -11.79
C MET A 60 -8.57 -1.41 -10.58
N PRO A 61 -8.15 -2.03 -9.45
CA PRO A 61 -8.95 -1.99 -8.23
C PRO A 61 -9.07 -0.55 -7.75
N ALA A 62 -10.21 -0.23 -7.14
CA ALA A 62 -10.47 1.12 -6.65
C ALA A 62 -9.38 1.55 -5.63
N PRO A 63 -9.05 2.84 -5.49
CA PRO A 63 -8.00 3.29 -4.56
C PRO A 63 -8.13 2.76 -3.12
N GLN A 64 -9.35 2.51 -2.65
CA GLN A 64 -9.62 1.88 -1.36
C GLN A 64 -9.34 0.36 -1.31
N GLU A 65 -9.47 -0.34 -2.43
CA GLU A 65 -9.13 -1.76 -2.57
C GLU A 65 -7.61 -1.96 -2.66
N ILE A 66 -6.87 -0.96 -3.16
CA ILE A 66 -5.40 -0.97 -3.24
C ILE A 66 -4.74 -1.11 -1.86
N LEU A 67 -5.37 -0.57 -0.81
CA LEU A 67 -4.92 -0.76 0.57
C LEU A 67 -5.15 -2.21 1.01
N GLY A 68 -6.35 -2.75 0.82
CA GLY A 68 -6.65 -4.16 1.13
C GLY A 68 -5.78 -5.16 0.38
N TYR A 69 -5.45 -4.90 -0.90
CA TYR A 69 -4.54 -5.73 -1.68
C TYR A 69 -3.09 -5.69 -1.20
N PHE A 70 -2.65 -4.58 -0.60
CA PHE A 70 -1.30 -4.50 -0.02
C PHE A 70 -1.18 -5.40 1.22
N PHE A 71 -2.23 -5.49 2.04
CA PHE A 71 -2.29 -6.35 3.23
C PHE A 71 -2.52 -7.83 2.88
N ILE A 72 -3.48 -8.16 2.01
CA ILE A 72 -3.76 -9.55 1.59
C ILE A 72 -2.55 -10.17 0.87
N TRP A 73 -1.82 -9.40 0.05
CA TRP A 73 -0.67 -9.94 -0.68
C TRP A 73 0.52 -10.25 0.25
N LYS A 74 0.72 -9.48 1.33
CA LYS A 74 1.68 -9.84 2.38
C LYS A 74 1.31 -11.14 3.09
N SER A 75 0.02 -11.36 3.37
CA SER A 75 -0.47 -12.59 4.01
C SER A 75 -0.33 -13.85 3.13
N LEU A 76 -0.32 -13.69 1.80
CA LEU A 76 -0.22 -14.82 0.84
C LEU A 76 1.21 -15.18 0.41
N ILE A 77 2.23 -14.45 0.89
CA ILE A 77 3.64 -14.84 0.70
C ILE A 77 4.17 -15.34 2.04
N PRO A 78 4.25 -16.66 2.25
CA PRO A 78 4.98 -17.15 3.39
C PRO A 78 6.47 -16.79 3.16
N ASN A 79 7.00 -15.97 4.07
CA ASN A 79 8.42 -15.61 4.24
C ASN A 79 8.95 -14.37 3.50
N PHE A 80 8.35 -13.19 3.70
CA PHE A 80 9.08 -11.92 3.63
C PHE A 80 8.65 -10.94 4.70
#